data_AF-A0A271JCP3-F1
#
_entry.id   AF-A0A271JCP3-F1
#
_cell.length_a   1.000
_cell.length_b   1.000
_cell.length_c   1.000
_cell.angle_alpha   90.00
_cell.angle_beta   90.00
_cell.angle_gamma   90.00
#
_symmetry.space_group_name_H-M   'P 1'
#
loop_
_entity.id
_entity.type
_entity.pdbx_description
1 polymer ?
#
loop_
_entity_poly.entity_id
_entity_poly.type
_entity_poly.pdbx_seq_one_letter_code
_entity_poly.pdbx_strand_id
1 'polypeptide(L)'
;MTDPVEILGHEPDPLHALAYLSTPTVPFSDDAVNDLLLASRTWNAMHAITGKLIVLEDDGEVVRFAQWIEGPRSELDACIRRIVADDRHASIDVRRRGPVEARRFPDWDMAFSHADAVSFEGQSGELTGTPR
;
A
#
# COMPACT_ATOMS: atom_id res chain seq x y z
N MET A 1 50.33 -0.02 0.68
CA MET A 1 49.59 1.23 0.43
C MET A 1 48.14 0.82 0.55
N THR A 2 47.55 1.03 1.72
CA THR A 2 46.20 0.54 2.06
C THR A 2 45.36 1.75 2.43
N ASP A 3 44.14 1.76 1.92
CA ASP A 3 43.21 2.88 1.72
C ASP A 3 42.79 3.64 2.98
N PRO A 4 42.47 4.95 2.85
CA PRO A 4 41.47 5.59 3.67
C PRO A 4 40.24 5.88 2.80
N VAL A 5 39.07 5.52 3.31
CA VAL A 5 37.76 5.79 2.74
C VAL A 5 37.28 4.75 1.70
N GLU A 6 37.02 3.53 2.19
CA GLU A 6 35.69 2.96 1.99
C GLU A 6 34.65 4.08 2.23
N ILE A 7 34.17 4.73 1.18
CA ILE A 7 33.10 5.73 1.27
C ILE A 7 31.84 4.95 1.61
N LEU A 8 31.63 4.71 2.91
CA LEU A 8 30.42 4.24 3.60
C LEU A 8 29.40 3.59 2.65
N GLY A 9 29.57 2.29 2.39
CA GLY A 9 28.67 1.45 1.60
C GLY A 9 27.29 1.28 2.23
N HIS A 10 26.48 2.34 2.24
CA HIS A 10 25.05 2.18 2.36
C HIS A 10 24.55 1.68 1.01
N GLU A 11 24.37 0.36 0.88
CA GLU A 11 23.57 -0.16 -0.21
C GLU A 11 22.22 0.57 -0.19
N PRO A 12 21.71 1.04 -1.35
CA PRO A 12 20.45 1.75 -1.39
C PRO A 12 19.37 0.87 -0.78
N ASP A 13 18.56 1.44 0.11
CA ASP A 13 17.50 0.71 0.79
C ASP A 13 16.60 0.00 -0.25
N PRO A 14 16.53 -1.35 -0.23
CA PRO A 14 15.92 -2.10 -1.32
C PRO A 14 14.43 -1.75 -1.45
N LEU A 15 13.97 -1.68 -2.70
CA LEU A 15 12.58 -1.42 -3.00
C LEU A 15 11.73 -2.66 -2.68
N HIS A 16 10.74 -2.48 -1.81
CA HIS A 16 9.81 -3.52 -1.41
C HIS A 16 8.38 -3.11 -1.71
N ALA A 17 7.48 -4.10 -1.75
CA ALA A 17 6.04 -3.87 -1.85
C ALA A 17 5.26 -4.75 -0.86
N LEU A 18 4.09 -4.26 -0.48
CA LEU A 18 3.05 -4.98 0.24
C LEU A 18 1.74 -4.86 -0.55
N ALA A 19 1.08 -5.99 -0.76
CA ALA A 19 -0.30 -6.06 -1.21
C ALA A 19 -1.13 -6.78 -0.15
N TYR A 20 -2.23 -6.18 0.29
CA TYR A 20 -3.09 -6.76 1.30
C TYR A 20 -4.57 -6.44 1.07
N LEU A 21 -5.42 -7.25 1.67
CA LEU A 21 -6.83 -6.97 1.87
C LEU A 21 -7.12 -6.72 3.34
N SER A 22 -8.10 -5.89 3.65
CA SER A 22 -8.59 -5.70 5.02
C SER A 22 -10.08 -5.41 5.03
N THR A 23 -10.71 -5.50 6.19
CA THR A 23 -12.13 -5.21 6.39
C THR A 23 -12.27 -3.95 7.22
N PRO A 24 -13.13 -2.99 6.84
CA PRO A 24 -13.43 -1.84 7.69
C PRO A 24 -14.02 -2.31 9.04
N THR A 25 -13.68 -1.61 10.12
CA THR A 25 -14.24 -1.88 11.47
C THR A 25 -15.49 -1.08 11.78
N VAL A 26 -15.72 -0.02 11.00
CA VAL A 26 -16.87 0.88 11.07
C VAL A 26 -17.32 1.20 9.64
N PRO A 27 -18.60 1.57 9.42
CA PRO A 27 -19.03 2.08 8.12
C PRO A 27 -18.17 3.28 7.70
N PHE A 28 -17.71 3.28 6.44
CA PHE A 28 -16.96 4.40 5.87
C PHE A 28 -17.89 5.26 5.03
N SER A 29 -17.94 6.55 5.33
CA SER A 29 -18.48 7.54 4.40
C SER A 29 -17.42 7.93 3.38
N ASP A 30 -17.86 8.50 2.25
CA ASP A 30 -16.96 9.08 1.24
C ASP A 30 -16.01 10.11 1.86
N ASP A 31 -16.50 10.92 2.81
CA ASP A 31 -15.67 11.89 3.54
C ASP A 31 -14.58 11.21 4.37
N ALA A 32 -14.89 10.10 5.07
CA ALA A 32 -13.92 9.34 5.83
C ALA A 32 -12.83 8.72 4.93
N VAL A 33 -13.22 8.27 3.72
CA VAL A 33 -12.27 7.79 2.71
C VAL A 33 -11.39 8.92 2.19
N ASN A 34 -11.96 10.10 1.93
CA ASN A 34 -11.21 11.28 1.50
C ASN A 34 -10.18 11.73 2.53
N ASP A 35 -10.55 11.75 3.82
CA ASP A 35 -9.63 12.07 4.91
C ASP A 35 -8.50 11.04 5.03
N LEU A 36 -8.81 9.75 4.87
CA LEU A 36 -7.81 8.68 4.81
C LEU A 36 -6.84 8.90 3.64
N LEU A 37 -7.34 9.24 2.45
CA LEU A 37 -6.52 9.50 1.27
C LEU A 37 -5.63 10.72 1.43
N LEU A 38 -6.14 11.80 2.01
CA LEU A 38 -5.37 13.01 2.26
C LEU A 38 -4.20 12.70 3.21
N ALA A 39 -4.49 12.07 4.35
CA ALA A 39 -3.46 11.67 5.31
C ALA A 39 -2.44 10.72 4.70
N SER A 40 -2.90 9.76 3.89
CA SER A 40 -2.03 8.80 3.20
C SER A 40 -1.11 9.50 2.21
N ARG A 41 -1.64 10.36 1.33
CA ARG A 41 -0.83 11.09 0.33
C ARG A 41 0.22 11.98 0.97
N THR A 42 -0.14 12.75 1.99
CA THR A 42 0.82 13.61 2.70
C THR A 42 1.94 12.81 3.33
N TRP A 43 1.62 11.71 4.01
CA TRP A 43 2.64 10.86 4.63
C TRP A 43 3.49 10.16 3.55
N ASN A 44 2.86 9.56 2.56
CA ASN A 44 3.53 8.80 1.51
C ASN A 44 4.53 9.64 0.71
N ALA A 45 4.17 10.88 0.37
CA ALA A 45 5.06 11.81 -0.32
C ALA A 45 6.34 12.13 0.48
N MET A 46 6.23 12.27 1.81
CA MET A 46 7.39 12.52 2.68
C MET A 46 8.30 11.30 2.86
N HIS A 47 7.76 10.10 2.68
CA HIS A 47 8.41 8.82 2.97
C HIS A 47 8.72 8.01 1.71
N ALA A 48 8.61 8.62 0.52
CA ALA A 48 8.80 7.96 -0.77
C ALA A 48 8.00 6.66 -0.93
N ILE A 49 6.81 6.61 -0.33
CA ILE A 49 5.85 5.52 -0.54
C ILE A 49 4.95 5.89 -1.69
N THR A 50 4.69 4.92 -2.55
CA THR A 50 3.70 5.04 -3.62
C THR A 50 2.76 3.85 -3.58
N GLY A 51 1.61 3.94 -4.25
CA GLY A 51 0.64 2.85 -4.20
C GLY A 51 -0.73 3.16 -4.76
N LYS A 52 -1.62 2.20 -4.56
CA LYS A 52 -3.03 2.28 -4.93
C LYS A 52 -3.89 1.68 -3.83
N LEU A 53 -4.94 2.39 -3.46
CA LEU A 53 -6.04 1.93 -2.63
C LEU A 53 -7.27 1.68 -3.52
N ILE A 54 -7.89 0.52 -3.33
CA ILE A 54 -9.15 0.14 -3.96
C ILE A 54 -10.15 -0.09 -2.83
N VAL A 55 -11.26 0.65 -2.87
CA VAL A 55 -12.40 0.48 -1.97
C VAL A 55 -13.37 -0.47 -2.64
N LEU A 56 -13.65 -1.59 -1.98
CA LEU A 56 -14.57 -2.59 -2.46
C LEU A 56 -15.92 -2.37 -1.80
N GLU A 57 -16.93 -2.18 -2.63
CA GLU A 57 -18.30 -1.86 -2.21
C GLU A 57 -19.24 -3.01 -2.57
N ASP A 58 -20.25 -3.20 -1.73
CA ASP A 58 -21.38 -4.08 -1.97
C ASP A 58 -22.65 -3.31 -1.59
N ASP A 59 -23.58 -3.16 -2.53
CA ASP A 59 -24.80 -2.34 -2.38
C ASP A 59 -24.54 -0.91 -1.84
N GLY A 60 -23.39 -0.31 -2.19
CA GLY A 60 -23.00 1.04 -1.78
C GLY A 60 -22.35 1.13 -0.41
N GLU A 61 -22.15 0.01 0.29
CA GLU A 61 -21.44 -0.07 1.55
C GLU A 61 -20.01 -0.56 1.33
N VAL A 62 -19.04 0.08 1.98
CA VAL A 62 -17.65 -0.37 1.92
C VAL A 62 -17.50 -1.67 2.70
N VAL A 63 -17.17 -2.76 2.01
CA VAL A 63 -17.02 -4.09 2.62
C VAL A 63 -15.58 -4.50 2.79
N ARG A 64 -14.66 -4.02 1.93
CA ARG A 64 -13.23 -4.37 1.99
C ARG A 64 -12.35 -3.25 1.43
N PHE A 65 -11.11 -3.23 1.88
CA PHE A 65 -10.04 -2.47 1.25
C PHE A 65 -9.05 -3.41 0.60
N ALA A 66 -8.58 -3.04 -0.58
CA ALA A 66 -7.52 -3.68 -1.33
C ALA A 66 -6.42 -2.66 -1.55
N GLN A 67 -5.23 -2.87 -1.00
CA GLN A 67 -4.16 -1.88 -1.10
C GLN A 67 -2.84 -2.49 -1.57
N TRP A 68 -2.19 -1.79 -2.49
CA TRP A 68 -0.80 -1.98 -2.85
C TRP A 68 0.01 -0.76 -2.41
N ILE A 69 1.10 -0.97 -1.69
CA ILE A 69 2.07 0.07 -1.34
C ILE A 69 3.50 -0.42 -1.61
N GLU A 70 4.37 0.48 -2.01
CA GLU A 70 5.76 0.20 -2.34
C GLU A 70 6.67 1.38 -2.03
N GLY A 71 7.94 1.08 -1.72
CA GLY A 71 8.92 2.09 -1.38
C GLY A 71 10.18 1.48 -0.75
N PRO A 72 11.10 2.32 -0.29
CA PRO A 72 12.28 1.89 0.45
C PRO A 72 11.84 0.99 1.62
N ARG A 73 12.49 -0.15 1.81
CA ARG A 73 12.07 -1.14 2.81
C ARG A 73 11.90 -0.54 4.21
N SER A 74 12.78 0.35 4.66
CA SER A 74 12.67 0.97 5.99
C SER A 74 11.42 1.82 6.14
N GLU A 75 11.11 2.61 5.10
CA GLU A 75 9.93 3.48 5.04
C GLU A 75 8.66 2.65 4.89
N LEU A 76 8.71 1.58 4.10
CA LEU A 76 7.61 0.65 3.94
C LEU A 76 7.29 -0.06 5.26
N ASP A 77 8.30 -0.56 5.98
CA ASP A 77 8.09 -1.19 7.28
C ASP A 77 7.51 -0.19 8.30
N ALA A 78 7.85 1.11 8.23
CA ALA A 78 7.23 2.16 9.03
C ALA A 78 5.76 2.41 8.64
N CYS A 79 5.47 2.44 7.34
CA CYS A 79 4.12 2.56 6.80
C CYS A 79 3.24 1.38 7.27
N ILE A 80 3.75 0.15 7.16
CA ILE A 80 3.06 -1.08 7.58
C ILE A 80 2.71 -1.04 9.06
N ARG A 81 3.63 -0.57 9.93
CA ARG A 81 3.32 -0.43 11.37
C ARG A 81 2.16 0.52 11.62
N ARG A 82 2.06 1.62 10.86
CA ARG A 82 0.95 2.58 10.96
C ARG A 82 -0.36 1.97 10.49
N ILE A 83 -0.33 1.26 9.36
CA ILE A 83 -1.48 0.53 8.81
C ILE A 83 -1.98 -0.50 9.82
N VAL A 84 -1.12 -1.37 10.33
CA VAL A 84 -1.52 -2.41 11.30
C VAL A 84 -2.09 -1.83 12.60
N ALA A 85 -1.69 -0.62 12.98
CA ALA A 85 -2.19 0.07 14.17
C ALA A 85 -3.43 0.95 13.91
N ASP A 86 -3.95 0.98 12.68
CA ASP A 86 -5.10 1.80 12.32
C ASP A 86 -6.40 1.10 12.73
N ASP A 87 -7.10 1.65 13.73
CA ASP A 87 -8.32 1.03 14.24
C ASP A 87 -9.50 1.08 13.26
N ARG A 88 -9.37 1.79 12.12
CA ARG A 88 -10.43 1.89 11.10
C ARG A 88 -10.55 0.61 10.24
N HIS A 89 -9.59 -0.29 10.30
CA HIS A 89 -9.66 -1.57 9.59
C HIS A 89 -9.08 -2.73 10.40
N ALA A 90 -9.49 -3.94 10.08
CA ALA A 90 -9.07 -5.17 10.73
C ALA A 90 -8.90 -6.29 9.68
N SER A 91 -8.57 -7.50 10.15
CA SER A 91 -8.47 -8.70 9.32
C SER A 91 -7.55 -8.51 8.11
N ILE A 92 -6.35 -7.95 8.36
CA ILE A 92 -5.33 -7.73 7.33
C ILE A 92 -4.85 -9.08 6.80
N ASP A 93 -5.21 -9.37 5.56
CA ASP A 93 -4.87 -10.56 4.80
C ASP A 93 -3.82 -10.20 3.75
N VAL A 94 -2.56 -10.55 4.02
CA VAL A 94 -1.41 -10.22 3.17
C VAL A 94 -1.38 -11.15 1.96
N ARG A 95 -1.52 -10.57 0.77
CA ARG A 95 -1.46 -11.28 -0.52
C ARG A 95 -0.05 -11.34 -1.09
N ARG A 96 0.75 -10.30 -0.85
CA ARG A 96 2.15 -10.24 -1.30
C ARG A 96 2.97 -9.36 -0.36
N ARG A 97 4.18 -9.78 -0.03
CA ARG A 97 5.19 -8.94 0.65
C ARG A 97 6.58 -9.35 0.20
N GLY A 98 7.41 -8.39 -0.19
CA GLY A 98 8.80 -8.69 -0.53
C GLY A 98 9.43 -7.68 -1.48
N PRO A 99 10.65 -7.97 -1.96
CA PRO A 99 11.38 -7.10 -2.88
C PRO A 99 10.66 -7.00 -4.23
N VAL A 100 10.85 -5.86 -4.89
CA VAL A 100 10.44 -5.59 -6.28
C VAL A 100 11.56 -4.88 -7.02
N GLU A 101 11.68 -5.14 -8.32
CA GLU A 101 12.74 -4.54 -9.14
C GLU A 101 12.44 -3.08 -9.50
N ALA A 102 11.15 -2.72 -9.60
CA ALA A 102 10.69 -1.39 -9.94
C ALA A 102 9.33 -1.10 -9.29
N ARG A 103 9.01 0.21 -9.17
CA ARG A 103 7.72 0.69 -8.70
C ARG A 103 6.64 0.36 -9.74
N ARG A 104 5.53 -0.23 -9.30
CA ARG A 104 4.34 -0.46 -10.13
C ARG A 104 3.53 0.82 -10.33
N PHE A 105 3.58 1.74 -9.37
CA PHE A 105 2.84 3.00 -9.35
C PHE A 105 3.78 4.17 -9.01
N PRO A 106 4.79 4.47 -9.84
CA PRO A 106 5.87 5.40 -9.48
C PRO A 106 5.42 6.84 -9.22
N ASP A 107 4.32 7.29 -9.84
CA ASP A 107 3.86 8.68 -9.78
C ASP A 107 2.70 8.90 -8.79
N TRP A 108 2.30 7.87 -8.05
CA TRP A 108 1.08 7.90 -7.25
C TRP A 108 1.40 7.72 -5.78
N ASP A 109 1.48 8.82 -5.04
CA ASP A 109 1.59 8.79 -3.57
C ASP A 109 0.48 7.93 -2.96
N MET A 110 -0.73 8.00 -3.53
CA MET A 110 -1.79 7.02 -3.34
C MET A 110 -2.87 7.22 -4.42
N ALA A 111 -2.87 6.37 -5.44
CA ALA A 111 -3.98 6.27 -6.38
C ALA A 111 -5.22 5.67 -5.69
N PHE A 112 -6.39 6.00 -6.20
CA PHE A 112 -7.65 5.64 -5.56
C PHE A 112 -8.70 5.26 -6.59
N SER A 113 -9.47 4.21 -6.30
CA SER A 113 -10.63 3.81 -7.10
C SER A 113 -11.63 3.01 -6.25
N HIS A 114 -12.90 3.07 -6.63
CA HIS A 114 -13.93 2.16 -6.13
C HIS A 114 -14.09 0.98 -7.09
N ALA A 115 -14.51 -0.17 -6.57
CA ALA A 115 -14.88 -1.33 -7.36
C ALA A 115 -15.97 -2.14 -6.64
N ASP A 116 -16.83 -2.79 -7.42
CA ASP A 116 -17.80 -3.76 -6.91
C ASP A 116 -17.06 -5.01 -6.35
N ALA A 117 -17.39 -5.42 -5.14
CA ALA A 117 -16.70 -6.48 -4.42
C ALA A 117 -16.82 -7.85 -5.14
N VAL A 118 -18.01 -8.14 -5.68
CA VAL A 118 -18.28 -9.39 -6.42
C VAL A 118 -17.42 -9.49 -7.67
N SER A 119 -17.27 -8.36 -8.37
CA SER A 119 -16.45 -8.25 -9.58
C SER A 119 -14.96 -8.38 -9.29
N PHE A 120 -14.50 -7.89 -8.13
CA PHE A 120 -13.09 -7.89 -7.73
C PHE A 120 -12.57 -9.27 -7.33
N GLU A 121 -13.37 -10.10 -6.65
CA GLU A 121 -12.95 -11.45 -6.25
C GLU A 121 -12.62 -12.32 -7.47
N GLY A 122 -13.36 -12.16 -8.57
CA GLY A 122 -13.08 -12.80 -9.85
C GLY A 122 -11.78 -12.32 -10.53
N GLN A 123 -11.22 -11.18 -10.12
CA GLN A 123 -10.05 -10.52 -10.71
C GLN A 123 -8.84 -10.43 -9.75
N SER A 124 -8.87 -11.13 -8.62
CA SER A 124 -7.86 -11.08 -7.54
C SER A 124 -6.38 -11.24 -7.96
N GLY A 125 -6.12 -11.66 -9.21
CA GLY A 125 -4.81 -11.61 -9.85
C GLY A 125 -4.18 -10.20 -9.97
N GLU A 126 -4.95 -9.12 -9.87
CA GLU A 126 -4.42 -7.76 -10.01
C GLU A 126 -3.53 -7.35 -8.82
N LEU A 127 -3.82 -7.86 -7.62
CA LEU A 127 -3.03 -7.65 -6.39
C LEU A 127 -1.90 -8.66 -6.19
N THR A 128 -1.93 -9.82 -6.86
CA THR A 128 -0.90 -10.87 -6.68
C THR A 128 0.37 -10.59 -7.48
N GLY A 129 0.35 -9.62 -8.39
CA GLY A 129 1.55 -9.12 -9.04
C GLY A 129 2.17 -10.07 -10.06
N THR A 130 1.37 -10.89 -10.75
CA THR A 130 1.84 -11.54 -11.97
C THR A 130 2.00 -10.46 -13.05
N PRO A 131 3.22 -10.17 -13.53
CA PRO A 131 3.37 -9.29 -14.68
C PRO A 131 2.69 -9.96 -15.87
N ARG A 132 1.94 -9.18 -16.64
CA ARG A 132 1.32 -9.64 -17.88
C ARG A 132 2.34 -9.57 -19.02
#